data_AF-A0A8I0H0X6-F1
#
_entry.id   AF-A0A8I0H0X6-F1
#
_cell.length_a   1.000
_cell.length_b   1.000
_cell.length_c   1.000
_cell.angle_alpha   90.00
_cell.angle_beta   90.00
_cell.angle_gamma   90.00
#
_symmetry.space_group_name_H-M   'P 1'
#
loop_
_entity.id
_entity.type
_entity.pdbx_description
1 polymer ?
#
loop_
_entity_poly.entity_id
_entity_poly.type
_entity_poly.pdbx_seq_one_letter_code
_entity_poly.pdbx_strand_id
1 'polypeptide(L)'
;MRFTEISQERAAGIARRSRITGGLKSAVGHVKTAAIFSKLLGEEVEFNRTTVELRKGDVALLGQYSGPRLPEGETSLPEGARIRWFIVEVASVIVEAAT
;
A
#
# COMPACT_ATOMS: atom_id res chain seq x y z
N MET A 1 3.44 15.18 -3.28
CA MET A 1 3.20 13.72 -3.28
C MET A 1 2.21 13.40 -4.39
N ARG A 2 2.46 12.35 -5.17
CA ARG A 2 1.59 11.90 -6.27
C ARG A 2 0.99 10.56 -5.92
N PHE A 3 -0.30 10.38 -6.18
CA PHE A 3 -1.00 9.11 -6.05
C PHE A 3 -1.43 8.65 -7.43
N THR A 4 -1.02 7.45 -7.80
CA THR A 4 -1.39 6.82 -9.07
C THR A 4 -2.11 5.52 -8.77
N GLU A 5 -3.41 5.46 -9.07
CA GLU A 5 -4.16 4.22 -8.92
C GLU A 5 -3.64 3.16 -9.91
N ILE A 6 -3.56 1.92 -9.44
CA ILE A 6 -3.11 0.77 -10.21
C ILE A 6 -4.07 -0.40 -10.05
N SER A 7 -4.06 -1.32 -11.02
CA SER A 7 -4.82 -2.57 -10.92
C SER A 7 -4.28 -3.47 -9.80
N GLN A 8 -5.14 -4.34 -9.28
CA GLN A 8 -4.73 -5.37 -8.31
C GLN A 8 -3.64 -6.28 -8.88
N GLU A 9 -3.72 -6.65 -10.15
CA GLU A 9 -2.70 -7.45 -10.83
C GLU A 9 -1.33 -6.74 -10.81
N ARG A 10 -1.29 -5.44 -11.10
CA ARG A 10 -0.05 -4.66 -11.03
C ARG A 10 0.48 -4.57 -9.61
N ALA A 11 -0.39 -4.40 -8.61
CA ALA A 11 0.00 -4.38 -7.20
C ALA A 11 0.62 -5.72 -6.76
N ALA A 12 -0.02 -6.85 -7.11
CA ALA A 12 0.50 -8.19 -6.85
C ALA A 12 1.85 -8.42 -7.54
N GLY A 13 2.00 -7.99 -8.79
CA GLY A 13 3.27 -8.07 -9.52
C GLY A 13 4.40 -7.26 -8.87
N ILE A 14 4.09 -6.10 -8.27
CA ILE A 14 5.06 -5.31 -7.49
C ILE A 14 5.44 -6.06 -6.21
N ALA A 15 4.46 -6.53 -5.43
CA ALA A 15 4.70 -7.26 -4.19
C ALA A 15 5.61 -8.48 -4.43
N ARG A 16 5.32 -9.27 -5.47
CA ARG A 16 6.13 -10.44 -5.86
C ARG A 16 7.57 -10.10 -6.17
N ARG A 17 7.80 -9.05 -6.98
CA ARG A 17 9.17 -8.60 -7.29
C ARG A 17 9.89 -8.11 -6.03
N SER A 18 9.20 -7.35 -5.19
CA SER A 18 9.76 -6.83 -3.95
C SER A 18 10.11 -7.92 -2.94
N ARG A 19 9.38 -9.05 -2.93
CA ARG A 19 9.74 -10.21 -2.10
C ARG A 19 11.11 -10.77 -2.45
N ILE A 20 11.46 -10.77 -3.74
CA ILE A 20 12.74 -11.25 -4.26
C ILE A 20 13.86 -10.22 -4.01
N THR A 21 13.58 -8.92 -4.18
CA THR A 21 14.59 -7.86 -4.10
C THR A 21 14.76 -7.24 -2.72
N GLY A 22 13.82 -7.48 -1.79
CA GLY A 22 13.75 -6.76 -0.51
C GLY A 22 13.29 -5.30 -0.62
N GLY A 23 12.69 -4.91 -1.76
CA GLY A 23 12.38 -3.52 -2.08
C GLY A 23 11.14 -2.93 -1.39
N LEU A 24 10.43 -3.68 -0.56
CA LEU A 24 9.29 -3.19 0.24
C LEU A 24 9.40 -3.65 1.68
N LYS A 25 9.09 -2.75 2.60
CA LYS A 25 8.91 -3.03 4.02
C LYS A 25 7.46 -2.75 4.40
N SER A 26 6.79 -3.72 5.02
CA SER A 26 5.41 -3.51 5.47
C SER A 26 5.35 -2.45 6.57
N ALA A 27 4.30 -1.64 6.52
CA ALA A 27 3.91 -0.70 7.58
C ALA A 27 2.41 -0.80 7.88
N VAL A 28 1.81 -1.97 7.62
CA VAL A 28 0.38 -2.20 7.82
C VAL A 28 0.11 -2.41 9.32
N GLY A 29 -0.54 -1.42 9.94
CA GLY A 29 -0.74 -1.36 11.39
C GLY A 29 -1.94 -2.12 11.95
N HIS A 30 -2.64 -2.93 11.15
CA HIS A 30 -3.79 -3.72 11.60
C HIS A 30 -3.71 -5.15 11.05
N VAL A 31 -3.79 -6.15 11.93
CA VAL A 31 -3.57 -7.57 11.60
C VAL A 31 -4.53 -8.07 10.52
N LYS A 32 -5.82 -7.73 10.60
CA LYS A 32 -6.79 -8.14 9.58
C LYS A 32 -6.51 -7.50 8.22
N THR A 33 -6.05 -6.25 8.21
CA THR A 33 -5.72 -5.55 6.95
C THR A 33 -4.50 -6.19 6.30
N ALA A 34 -3.49 -6.54 7.10
CA ALA A 34 -2.32 -7.28 6.63
C ALA A 34 -2.73 -8.63 6.01
N ALA A 35 -3.59 -9.40 6.69
CA ALA A 35 -4.10 -10.67 6.16
C ALA A 35 -4.89 -10.50 4.84
N ILE A 36 -5.75 -9.48 4.74
CA ILE A 36 -6.47 -9.16 3.50
C ILE A 36 -5.49 -8.81 2.38
N PHE A 37 -4.48 -7.98 2.65
CA PHE A 37 -3.48 -7.60 1.66
C PHE A 37 -2.66 -8.80 1.22
N SER A 38 -2.24 -9.66 2.14
CA SER A 38 -1.51 -10.89 1.80
C SER A 38 -2.30 -11.77 0.84
N LYS A 39 -3.59 -11.96 1.12
CA LYS A 39 -4.49 -12.72 0.24
C LYS A 39 -4.63 -12.10 -1.15
N LEU A 40 -4.79 -10.78 -1.22
CA LEU A 40 -5.04 -10.07 -2.49
C LEU A 40 -3.77 -9.91 -3.35
N LEU A 41 -2.61 -9.74 -2.71
CA LEU A 41 -1.31 -9.58 -3.38
C LEU A 41 -0.63 -10.92 -3.71
N GLY A 42 -1.03 -12.00 -3.02
CA GLY A 42 -0.42 -13.33 -3.18
C GLY A 42 0.97 -13.44 -2.57
N GLU A 43 1.34 -12.51 -1.68
CA GLU A 43 2.64 -12.43 -0.99
C GLU A 43 2.41 -12.12 0.48
N GLU A 44 3.31 -12.54 1.36
CA GLU A 44 3.19 -12.23 2.79
C GLU A 44 3.36 -10.73 3.04
N VAL A 45 2.33 -10.11 3.61
CA VAL A 45 2.37 -8.76 4.16
C VAL A 45 2.38 -8.86 5.68
N GLU A 46 3.53 -8.56 6.28
CA GLU A 46 3.69 -8.58 7.74
C GLU A 46 2.81 -7.53 8.41
N PHE A 47 2.20 -7.89 9.55
CA PHE A 47 1.66 -6.88 10.47
C PHE A 47 2.83 -6.11 11.09
N ASN A 48 2.91 -4.82 10.81
CA ASN A 48 3.96 -3.97 11.34
C ASN A 48 3.42 -2.57 11.64
N ARG A 49 3.04 -2.36 12.90
CA ARG A 49 2.61 -1.05 13.40
C ARG A 49 3.84 -0.20 13.74
N THR A 50 4.39 0.45 12.71
CA THR A 50 5.52 1.36 12.84
C THR A 50 5.15 2.75 12.33
N THR A 51 5.86 3.77 12.84
CA THR A 51 5.78 5.12 12.28
C THR A 51 6.57 5.16 10.98
N VAL A 52 5.95 5.66 9.90
CA VAL A 52 6.61 5.87 8.60
C VAL A 52 6.68 7.36 8.33
N GLU A 53 7.88 7.85 8.04
CA GLU A 53 8.12 9.18 7.51
C GLU A 53 8.52 9.02 6.04
N LEU A 54 7.66 9.43 5.11
CA LEU A 54 7.99 9.40 3.68
C LEU A 54 8.79 10.65 3.32
N ARG A 55 9.97 10.44 2.73
CA ARG A 55 10.91 11.48 2.33
C ARG A 55 10.93 11.62 0.81
N LYS A 56 11.49 12.74 0.33
CA LYS A 56 11.68 12.96 -1.12
C LYS A 56 12.42 11.78 -1.74
N GLY A 57 11.88 11.23 -2.82
CA GLY A 57 12.40 10.04 -3.51
C GLY A 57 11.76 8.73 -3.08
N ASP A 58 11.05 8.69 -1.95
CA ASP A 58 10.39 7.47 -1.49
C ASP A 58 9.18 7.12 -2.36
N VAL A 59 8.99 5.81 -2.51
CA VAL A 59 7.83 5.20 -3.18
C VAL A 59 7.17 4.20 -2.23
N ALA A 60 5.85 4.24 -2.14
CA ALA A 60 5.07 3.29 -1.35
C ALA A 60 3.97 2.64 -2.18
N LEU A 61 3.71 1.35 -1.92
CA LEU A 61 2.51 0.66 -2.37
C LEU A 61 1.44 0.81 -1.28
N LEU A 62 0.37 1.54 -1.58
CA LEU A 62 -0.72 1.82 -0.66
C LEU A 62 -1.95 1.01 -1.03
N GLY A 63 -2.46 0.22 -0.08
CA GLY A 63 -3.81 -0.35 -0.16
C GLY A 63 -4.79 0.52 0.63
N GLN A 64 -5.78 1.07 -0.05
CA GLN A 64 -6.86 1.85 0.57
C GLN A 64 -8.12 1.00 0.62
N TYR A 65 -8.64 0.80 1.83
CA TYR A 65 -9.97 0.27 2.01
C TYR A 65 -11.01 1.28 1.48
N SER A 66 -11.89 0.84 0.60
CA SER A 66 -12.98 1.62 0.02
C SER A 66 -14.27 0.83 0.19
N GLY A 67 -15.24 1.37 0.92
CA GLY A 67 -16.49 0.69 1.23
C GLY A 67 -17.10 1.19 2.54
N PRO A 68 -18.22 0.58 2.98
CA PRO A 68 -18.80 0.86 4.30
C PRO A 68 -17.78 0.56 5.41
N ARG A 69 -17.87 1.23 6.55
CA ARG A 69 -16.97 0.93 7.69
C ARG A 69 -17.07 -0.56 8.03
N LEU A 70 -15.93 -1.24 8.16
CA LEU A 70 -15.88 -2.63 8.62
C LEU A 70 -16.54 -2.71 10.01
N PRO A 71 -17.61 -3.48 10.20
CA PRO A 71 -18.21 -3.72 11.50
C PRO A 71 -17.18 -4.28 12.49
N GLU A 72 -17.34 -3.97 13.78
CA GLU A 72 -16.51 -4.58 14.81
C GLU A 72 -16.70 -6.11 14.78
N GLY A 73 -15.58 -6.85 14.75
CA GLY A 73 -15.60 -8.32 14.73
C GLY A 73 -15.40 -8.96 13.35
N GLU A 74 -15.73 -8.30 12.24
CA GLU A 74 -15.68 -8.91 10.90
C GLU A 74 -14.25 -9.19 10.40
N THR A 75 -14.04 -10.34 9.74
CA THR A 75 -12.73 -10.79 9.22
C THR A 75 -12.66 -10.85 7.70
N SER A 76 -13.80 -10.74 7.02
CA SER A 76 -13.92 -10.64 5.57
C SER A 76 -14.28 -9.22 5.14
N LEU A 77 -13.99 -8.86 3.89
CA LEU A 77 -14.51 -7.63 3.31
C LEU A 77 -16.04 -7.76 3.19
N PRO A 78 -16.83 -6.81 3.72
CA PRO A 78 -18.27 -6.81 3.55
C PRO A 78 -18.62 -6.59 2.08
N GLU A 79 -19.83 -6.98 1.69
CA GLU A 79 -20.31 -6.77 0.33
C GLU A 79 -20.19 -5.29 -0.07
N GLY A 80 -19.63 -5.04 -1.27
CA GLY A 80 -19.34 -3.69 -1.76
C GLY A 80 -18.05 -3.05 -1.23
N ALA A 81 -17.32 -3.69 -0.32
CA ALA A 81 -15.98 -3.25 0.07
C ALA A 81 -14.90 -3.81 -0.85
N ARG A 82 -13.91 -2.97 -1.16
CA ARG A 82 -12.74 -3.33 -1.97
C ARG A 82 -11.49 -2.64 -1.48
N ILE A 83 -10.33 -3.20 -1.83
CA ILE A 83 -9.05 -2.51 -1.70
C ILE A 83 -8.72 -1.85 -3.03
N ARG A 84 -8.51 -0.54 -3.01
CA ARG A 84 -7.93 0.21 -4.13
C ARG A 84 -6.43 0.32 -3.91
N TRP A 85 -5.65 0.11 -4.97
CA TRP A 85 -4.19 0.10 -4.90
C TRP A 85 -3.62 1.35 -5.53
N PHE A 86 -2.64 1.96 -4.87
CA PHE A 86 -1.98 3.14 -5.35
C PHE A 86 -0.46 3.01 -5.23
N ILE A 87 0.23 3.60 -6.19
CA ILE A 87 1.63 3.98 -6.01
C ILE A 87 1.65 5.41 -5.50
N VAL A 88 2.33 5.61 -4.39
CA VAL A 88 2.53 6.91 -3.76
C VAL A 88 3.98 7.31 -3.96
N GLU A 89 4.21 8.45 -4.59
CA GLU A 89 5.55 8.96 -4.88
C GLU A 89 5.74 10.32 -4.23
N VAL A 90 6.80 10.47 -3.44
CA VAL A 90 7.19 11.76 -2.90
C VAL A 90 8.16 12.44 -3.87
N ALA A 91 7.60 13.14 -4.85
CA ALA A 91 8.39 13.90 -5.82
C ALA A 91 9.30 14.94 -5.13
N SER A 92 10.53 15.07 -5.64
CA SER A 92 11.32 16.27 -5.41
C SER A 92 10.82 17.37 -6.34
N VAL A 93 10.56 18.56 -5.82
CA VAL A 93 10.38 19.76 -6.66
C VAL A 93 11.78 20.24 -7.01
N ILE A 94 12.13 20.21 -8.30
CA ILE A 94 13.29 20.98 -8.78
C ILE A 94 12.85 22.44 -8.73
N VAL A 95 13.45 23.21 -7.84
CA VAL A 95 13.40 24.67 -7.94
C VAL A 95 14.44 25.02 -8.99
N GLU A 96 14.00 25.40 -10.19
CA GLU A 96 14.91 26.03 -11.13
C GLU A 96 15.38 27.35 -10.48
N ALA A 97 16.67 27.43 -10.20
CA ALA A 97 17.27 28.68 -9.75
C ALA A 97 17.15 29.68 -10.91
N ALA A 98 16.30 30.70 -10.74
CA ALA A 98 16.28 31.85 -11.62
C ALA A 98 17.70 32.42 -11.68
N THR A 99 18.27 32.44 -12.88
CA THR A 99 19.58 33.04 -13.20
C THR A 99 19.50 34.55 -13.12
#